data_AF-A0A972GM81-F1
#
_entry.id   AF-A0A972GM81-F1
#
_cell.length_a   1.000
_cell.length_b   1.000
_cell.length_c   1.000
_cell.angle_alpha   90.00
_cell.angle_beta   90.00
_cell.angle_gamma   90.00
#
_symmetry.space_group_name_H-M   'P 1'
#
loop_
_entity.id
_entity.type
_entity.pdbx_description
1 polymer ?
#
loop_
_entity_poly.entity_id
_entity_poly.type
_entity_poly.pdbx_seq_one_letter_code
_entity_poly.pdbx_strand_id
1 'polypeptide(L)'
;MNFTSTNQSQPFTISEILKVPGLDVYEQMVCFVLNNLINDGNSLPTVAEVASKGRMSSKEATQAMQNLVEKKIIPLRVFREMVGNYGDSRLSWAAKGLLLYLKQHEGNTLSDLLEVSKDDTDNILIELKELHRLGYLEDHSIIDELG
;
A
#
# COMPACT_ATOMS: atom_id res chain seq x y z
N MET A 1 6.85 -4.19 34.77
CA MET A 1 6.39 -4.99 33.62
C MET A 1 6.72 -4.19 32.38
N ASN A 2 7.78 -4.58 31.66
CA ASN A 2 8.27 -3.87 30.48
C ASN A 2 7.78 -4.60 29.24
N PHE A 3 6.99 -3.92 28.41
CA PHE A 3 6.73 -4.35 27.04
C PHE A 3 7.71 -3.61 26.12
N THR A 4 8.83 -4.24 25.81
CA THR A 4 9.71 -3.83 24.72
C THR A 4 9.36 -4.66 23.49
N SER A 5 8.50 -4.13 22.63
CA SER A 5 8.37 -4.61 21.25
C SER A 5 9.31 -3.78 20.37
N THR A 6 10.58 -4.16 20.34
CA THR A 6 11.56 -3.63 19.38
C THR A 6 11.34 -4.31 18.03
N ASN A 7 10.42 -3.78 17.22
CA ASN A 7 10.41 -4.09 15.78
C ASN A 7 11.45 -3.15 15.14
N GLN A 8 12.71 -3.58 15.11
CA GLN A 8 13.78 -2.85 14.44
C GLN A 8 13.55 -2.91 12.93
N SER A 9 12.82 -1.94 12.39
CA SER A 9 12.87 -1.62 10.97
C SER A 9 14.30 -1.18 10.67
N GLN A 10 15.08 -2.02 9.97
CA GLN A 10 16.43 -1.63 9.55
C GLN A 10 16.37 -0.30 8.79
N PRO A 11 17.23 0.68 9.13
CA PRO A 11 17.31 1.91 8.38
C PRO A 11 17.80 1.57 6.96
N PHE A 12 16.91 1.66 5.98
CA PHE A 12 17.28 1.66 4.56
C PHE A 12 18.31 2.77 4.36
N THR A 13 19.45 2.47 3.74
CA THR A 13 20.51 3.47 3.49
C THR A 13 20.54 3.90 2.02
N ILE A 14 20.93 5.16 1.76
CA ILE A 14 21.10 5.73 0.39
C ILE A 14 21.93 4.83 -0.52
N SER A 15 22.93 4.13 0.04
CA SER A 15 23.81 3.25 -0.72
C SER A 15 23.10 2.01 -1.29
N GLU A 16 21.98 1.60 -0.68
CA GLU A 16 21.20 0.43 -1.11
C GLU A 16 20.20 0.82 -2.19
N ILE A 17 19.64 2.04 -2.12
CA ILE A 17 18.74 2.60 -3.12
C ILE A 17 19.44 2.71 -4.48
N LEU A 18 20.68 3.22 -4.50
CA LEU A 18 21.48 3.37 -5.73
C LEU A 18 21.97 2.01 -6.29
N LYS A 19 21.88 0.93 -5.51
CA LYS A 19 22.23 -0.42 -5.96
C LYS A 19 21.06 -1.14 -6.63
N VAL A 20 19.84 -0.60 -6.59
CA VAL A 20 18.69 -1.22 -7.25
C VAL A 20 18.72 -0.87 -8.74
N PRO A 21 19.02 -1.83 -9.63
CA PRO A 21 19.04 -1.55 -11.07
C PRO A 21 17.62 -1.31 -11.58
N GLY A 22 17.50 -0.48 -12.62
CA GLY A 22 16.22 -0.25 -13.30
C GLY A 22 15.26 0.68 -12.56
N LEU A 23 15.76 1.54 -11.67
CA LEU A 23 14.98 2.64 -11.13
C LEU A 23 15.00 3.86 -12.06
N ASP A 24 13.83 4.41 -12.35
CA ASP A 24 13.72 5.70 -13.04
C ASP A 24 14.07 6.86 -12.10
N VAL A 25 14.15 8.08 -12.65
CA VAL A 25 14.55 9.28 -11.90
C VAL A 25 13.58 9.62 -10.76
N TYR A 26 12.29 9.34 -10.91
CA TYR A 26 11.28 9.64 -9.89
C TYR A 26 11.30 8.59 -8.79
N GLU A 27 11.45 7.32 -9.12
CA GLU A 27 11.62 6.22 -8.17
C GLU A 27 12.87 6.43 -7.30
N GLN A 28 14.01 6.78 -7.92
CA GLN A 28 15.24 7.10 -7.19
C GLN A 28 15.03 8.27 -6.22
N MET A 29 14.32 9.30 -6.66
CA MET A 29 14.09 10.49 -5.86
C MET A 29 13.11 10.23 -4.71
N VAL A 30 12.06 9.45 -4.92
CA VAL A 30 11.15 9.01 -3.84
C VAL A 30 11.95 8.25 -2.78
N CYS A 31 12.78 7.29 -3.18
CA CYS A 31 13.64 6.57 -2.25
C CYS A 31 14.58 7.50 -1.47
N PHE A 32 15.19 8.48 -2.14
CA PHE A 32 16.05 9.48 -1.49
C PHE A 32 15.27 10.30 -0.46
N VAL A 33 14.09 10.82 -0.82
CA VAL A 33 13.27 11.63 0.09
C VAL A 33 12.80 10.81 1.29
N LEU A 34 12.33 9.58 1.07
CA LEU A 34 11.91 8.68 2.15
C LEU A 34 13.05 8.35 3.10
N ASN A 35 14.23 8.01 2.57
CA ASN A 35 15.41 7.74 3.39
C ASN A 35 15.75 8.93 4.30
N ASN A 36 15.77 10.15 3.77
CA ASN A 36 16.12 11.31 4.59
C ASN A 36 15.05 11.61 5.64
N LEU A 37 13.76 11.58 5.28
CA LEU A 37 12.69 11.94 6.21
C LEU A 37 12.46 10.91 7.32
N ILE A 38 12.61 9.62 7.01
CA ILE A 38 12.48 8.54 8.00
C ILE A 38 13.68 8.54 8.96
N ASN A 39 14.89 8.79 8.46
CA ASN A 39 16.10 8.85 9.29
C ASN A 39 16.11 10.07 10.24
N ASP A 40 15.40 11.14 9.89
CA ASP A 40 15.22 12.32 10.75
C ASP A 40 14.21 12.10 11.89
N GLY A 41 13.63 10.89 12.02
CA GLY A 41 12.67 10.55 13.08
C GLY A 41 11.28 11.17 12.88
N ASN A 42 10.97 11.67 11.69
CA ASN A 42 9.65 12.22 11.36
C ASN A 42 8.63 11.10 11.08
N SER A 43 7.35 11.40 11.31
CA SER A 43 6.23 10.57 10.81
C SER A 43 6.32 10.41 9.29
N LEU A 44 5.72 9.33 8.75
CA LEU A 44 5.69 9.13 7.30
C LEU A 44 5.17 10.39 6.59
N PRO A 45 5.88 10.87 5.55
CA PRO A 45 5.49 12.08 4.84
C PRO A 45 4.26 11.85 3.98
N THR A 46 3.51 12.91 3.72
CA THR A 46 2.44 12.91 2.73
C THR A 46 3.01 12.83 1.32
N VAL A 47 2.20 12.38 0.34
CA VAL A 47 2.59 12.41 -1.08
C VAL A 47 2.99 13.81 -1.54
N ALA A 48 2.30 14.85 -1.04
CA ALA A 48 2.59 16.24 -1.40
C ALA A 48 3.99 16.68 -0.93
N GLU A 49 4.42 16.25 0.26
CA GLU A 49 5.76 16.55 0.76
C GLU A 49 6.83 15.80 -0.04
N VAL A 50 6.56 14.54 -0.39
CA VAL A 50 7.49 13.77 -1.25
C VAL A 50 7.59 14.40 -2.63
N ALA A 51 6.47 14.78 -3.23
CA ALA A 51 6.43 15.46 -4.52
C ALA A 51 7.21 16.78 -4.48
N SER A 52 6.98 17.60 -3.45
CA SER A 52 7.66 18.89 -3.26
C SER A 52 9.17 18.72 -3.10
N LYS A 53 9.63 17.86 -2.19
CA LYS A 53 11.06 17.63 -1.92
C LYS A 53 11.76 16.93 -3.08
N GLY A 54 11.04 16.05 -3.77
CA GLY A 54 11.52 15.33 -4.95
C GLY A 54 11.40 16.11 -6.26
N ARG A 55 10.86 17.34 -6.22
CA ARG A 55 10.68 18.22 -7.38
C ARG A 55 9.90 17.55 -8.53
N MET A 56 8.82 16.87 -8.17
CA MET A 56 7.92 16.18 -9.09
C MET A 56 6.47 16.52 -8.76
N SER A 57 5.53 16.18 -9.64
CA SER A 57 4.10 16.28 -9.34
C SER A 57 3.65 15.18 -8.37
N SER A 58 2.54 15.41 -7.65
CA SER A 58 1.94 14.37 -6.80
C SER A 58 1.56 13.11 -7.60
N LYS A 59 1.20 13.26 -8.88
CA LYS A 59 0.90 12.12 -9.76
C LYS A 59 2.15 11.27 -10.02
N GLU A 60 3.27 11.91 -10.35
CA GLU A 60 4.55 11.23 -10.55
C GLU A 60 5.04 10.59 -9.25
N ALA A 61 4.89 11.27 -8.11
CA ALA A 61 5.24 10.72 -6.81
C ALA A 61 4.40 9.47 -6.47
N THR A 62 3.08 9.52 -6.65
CA THR A 62 2.22 8.35 -6.45
C THR A 62 2.61 7.21 -7.36
N GLN A 63 2.80 7.47 -8.66
CA GLN A 63 3.18 6.43 -9.63
C GLN A 63 4.53 5.80 -9.29
N ALA A 64 5.53 6.61 -8.95
CA ALA A 64 6.83 6.13 -8.52
C ALA A 64 6.72 5.25 -7.27
N MET A 65 5.94 5.66 -6.26
CA MET A 65 5.70 4.82 -5.08
C MET A 65 5.00 3.50 -5.43
N GLN A 66 4.03 3.49 -6.35
CA GLN A 66 3.39 2.25 -6.80
C GLN A 66 4.39 1.30 -7.44
N ASN A 67 5.23 1.79 -8.36
CA ASN A 67 6.25 0.97 -8.99
C ASN A 67 7.26 0.44 -7.96
N LEU A 68 7.62 1.24 -6.96
CA LEU A 68 8.50 0.82 -5.87
C LEU A 68 7.88 -0.29 -5.00
N VAL A 69 6.55 -0.29 -4.82
CA VAL A 69 5.83 -1.42 -4.18
C VAL A 69 5.91 -2.66 -5.06
N GLU A 70 5.67 -2.53 -6.37
CA GLU A 70 5.75 -3.68 -7.31
C GLU A 70 7.16 -4.28 -7.35
N LYS A 71 8.19 -3.43 -7.28
CA LYS A 71 9.60 -3.83 -7.18
C LYS A 71 9.99 -4.33 -5.79
N LYS A 72 9.06 -4.34 -4.82
CA LYS A 72 9.26 -4.76 -3.41
C LYS A 72 10.35 -3.96 -2.68
N ILE A 73 10.56 -2.71 -3.09
CA ILE A 73 11.54 -1.80 -2.49
C ILE A 73 10.93 -1.10 -1.28
N ILE A 74 9.65 -0.73 -1.37
CA ILE A 74 8.89 -0.22 -0.23
C ILE A 74 7.74 -1.17 0.12
N PRO A 75 7.42 -1.34 1.42
CA PRO A 75 6.26 -2.13 1.83
C PRO A 75 4.95 -1.48 1.36
N LEU A 76 3.96 -2.30 0.98
CA LEU A 76 2.62 -1.83 0.62
C LEU A 76 1.98 -0.99 1.74
N ARG A 77 2.20 -1.37 3.00
CA ARG A 77 1.71 -0.62 4.16
C ARG A 77 2.19 0.83 4.15
N VAL A 78 3.47 1.07 3.89
CA VAL A 78 4.05 2.43 3.81
C VAL A 78 3.36 3.22 2.70
N PHE A 79 3.20 2.61 1.53
CA PHE A 79 2.46 3.22 0.42
C PHE A 79 1.03 3.59 0.81
N ARG A 80 0.29 2.68 1.45
CA ARG A 80 -1.11 2.92 1.88
C ARG A 80 -1.23 4.04 2.91
N GLU A 81 -0.31 4.11 3.86
CA GLU A 81 -0.29 5.16 4.88
C GLU A 81 -0.04 6.55 4.26
N MET A 82 0.79 6.62 3.20
CA MET A 82 1.14 7.89 2.56
C MET A 82 0.13 8.33 1.48
N VAL A 83 -0.28 7.41 0.61
CA VAL A 83 -1.11 7.66 -0.58
C VAL A 83 -2.61 7.55 -0.28
N GLY A 84 -2.96 6.77 0.74
CA GLY A 84 -4.34 6.45 1.06
C GLY A 84 -4.93 5.36 0.16
N ASN A 85 -6.07 4.80 0.58
CA ASN A 85 -6.67 3.62 -0.06
C ASN A 85 -7.13 3.87 -1.51
N TYR A 86 -7.46 5.11 -1.86
CA TYR A 86 -8.01 5.46 -3.18
C TYR A 86 -6.96 5.91 -4.19
N GLY A 87 -5.76 6.24 -3.73
CA GLY A 87 -4.68 6.72 -4.60
C GLY A 87 -3.96 5.61 -5.35
N ASP A 88 -4.23 4.34 -5.04
CA ASP A 88 -3.70 3.23 -5.82
C ASP A 88 -4.47 3.07 -7.14
N SER A 89 -3.89 3.50 -8.25
CA SER A 89 -4.40 3.29 -9.61
C SER A 89 -4.42 1.82 -10.05
N ARG A 90 -3.73 0.90 -9.35
CA ARG A 90 -3.72 -0.53 -9.67
C ARG A 90 -5.01 -1.24 -9.24
N LEU A 91 -5.77 -0.62 -8.34
CA LEU A 91 -7.07 -1.11 -7.89
C LEU A 91 -8.19 -0.56 -8.77
N SER A 92 -9.08 -1.45 -9.19
CA SER A 92 -10.36 -1.10 -9.80
C SER A 92 -11.23 -0.26 -8.85
N TRP A 93 -12.17 0.51 -9.41
CA TRP A 93 -13.08 1.31 -8.60
C TRP A 93 -13.97 0.43 -7.71
N ALA A 94 -14.41 -0.72 -8.24
CA ALA A 94 -15.17 -1.71 -7.49
C ALA A 94 -14.37 -2.27 -6.31
N ALA A 95 -13.10 -2.67 -6.54
CA ALA A 95 -12.23 -3.16 -5.47
C ALA A 95 -11.96 -2.10 -4.38
N LYS A 96 -11.83 -0.82 -4.75
CA LYS A 96 -11.72 0.27 -3.76
C LYS A 96 -12.98 0.41 -2.91
N GLY A 97 -14.15 0.33 -3.54
CA GLY A 97 -15.44 0.34 -2.84
C GLY A 97 -15.58 -0.85 -1.88
N LEU A 98 -15.25 -2.04 -2.35
CA LEU A 98 -15.26 -3.25 -1.54
C LEU A 98 -14.27 -3.16 -0.36
N LEU A 99 -13.07 -2.65 -0.58
CA LEU A 99 -12.09 -2.43 0.49
C LEU A 99 -12.61 -1.45 1.55
N LEU A 100 -13.32 -0.39 1.15
CA LEU A 100 -13.95 0.52 2.10
C LEU A 100 -15.02 -0.21 2.92
N TYR A 101 -15.87 -1.00 2.27
CA TYR A 101 -16.91 -1.77 2.93
C TYR A 101 -16.32 -2.73 3.96
N LEU A 102 -15.32 -3.53 3.58
CA LEU A 102 -14.65 -4.47 4.49
C LEU A 102 -14.07 -3.78 5.73
N LYS A 103 -13.50 -2.58 5.58
CA LYS A 103 -13.00 -1.78 6.72
C LYS A 103 -14.08 -1.25 7.64
N GLN A 104 -15.29 -1.06 7.14
CA GLN A 104 -16.43 -0.61 7.95
C GLN A 104 -17.13 -1.77 8.66
N HIS A 105 -16.90 -2.99 8.17
CA HIS A 105 -17.53 -4.22 8.62
C HIS A 105 -16.47 -5.27 9.00
N GLU A 106 -15.54 -4.87 9.88
CA GLU A 106 -14.50 -5.76 10.41
C GLU A 106 -15.16 -6.96 11.10
N GLY A 107 -14.98 -8.16 10.53
CA GLY A 107 -15.55 -9.41 11.04
C GLY A 107 -16.60 -10.06 10.16
N ASN A 108 -17.02 -9.42 9.06
CA ASN A 108 -17.86 -10.09 8.07
C ASN A 108 -17.10 -11.25 7.40
N THR A 109 -17.78 -12.38 7.28
CA THR A 109 -17.31 -13.55 6.51
C THR A 109 -17.56 -13.36 5.03
N LEU A 110 -16.96 -14.21 4.18
CA LEU A 110 -17.28 -14.23 2.76
C LEU A 110 -18.77 -14.52 2.54
N SER A 111 -19.33 -15.40 3.36
CA SER A 111 -20.74 -15.78 3.28
C SER A 111 -21.67 -14.60 3.54
N ASP A 112 -21.39 -13.80 4.58
CA ASP A 112 -22.16 -12.58 4.89
C ASP A 112 -22.15 -11.60 3.72
N LEU A 113 -21.00 -11.49 3.04
CA LEU A 113 -20.82 -10.57 1.93
C LEU A 113 -21.59 -11.01 0.67
N LEU A 114 -21.62 -12.32 0.40
CA LEU A 114 -22.34 -12.90 -0.73
C LEU A 114 -23.85 -12.93 -0.54
N GLU A 115 -24.32 -13.07 0.71
CA GLU A 115 -25.77 -13.01 1.00
C GLU A 115 -26.39 -11.65 0.69
N VAL A 116 -25.63 -10.57 0.87
CA VAL A 116 -26.06 -9.19 0.57
C VAL A 116 -26.15 -8.95 -0.94
N SER A 117 -25.41 -9.72 -1.75
CA SER A 117 -25.24 -9.49 -3.19
C SER A 117 -25.45 -10.76 -4.02
N LYS A 118 -26.67 -11.31 -3.96
CA LYS A 118 -27.03 -12.59 -4.61
C LYS A 118 -26.83 -12.61 -6.12
N ASP A 119 -26.92 -11.46 -6.79
CA ASP A 119 -26.78 -11.37 -8.26
C ASP A 119 -25.36 -10.98 -8.70
N ASP A 120 -24.46 -10.64 -7.78
CA ASP A 120 -23.15 -10.01 -8.07
C ASP A 120 -21.97 -10.79 -7.44
N THR A 121 -22.21 -12.06 -7.10
CA THR A 121 -21.23 -12.95 -6.45
C THR A 121 -19.93 -13.07 -7.24
N ASP A 122 -20.01 -13.27 -8.56
CA ASP A 122 -18.83 -13.44 -9.41
C ASP A 122 -17.96 -12.18 -9.44
N ASN A 123 -18.59 -11.00 -9.50
CA ASN A 123 -17.88 -9.72 -9.48
C ASN A 123 -17.15 -9.57 -8.15
N ILE A 124 -17.85 -9.73 -7.02
CA ILE A 124 -17.26 -9.67 -5.68
C ILE A 124 -16.02 -10.57 -5.56
N LEU A 125 -16.09 -11.81 -6.05
CA LEU A 125 -14.95 -12.72 -6.01
C LEU A 125 -13.77 -12.23 -6.85
N ILE A 126 -14.03 -11.59 -8.00
CA ILE A 126 -12.99 -10.95 -8.83
C ILE A 126 -12.33 -9.82 -8.04
N GLU A 127 -13.12 -8.94 -7.42
CA GLU A 127 -12.57 -7.83 -6.62
C GLU A 127 -11.81 -8.29 -5.38
N LEU A 128 -12.29 -9.33 -4.69
CA LEU A 128 -11.59 -9.93 -3.55
C LEU A 128 -10.25 -10.53 -3.98
N LYS A 129 -10.21 -11.25 -5.11
CA LYS A 129 -8.97 -11.78 -5.68
C LYS A 129 -8.01 -10.67 -6.08
N GLU A 130 -8.51 -9.57 -6.63
CA GLU A 130 -7.72 -8.38 -6.94
C GLU A 130 -7.08 -7.79 -5.67
N LEU A 131 -7.88 -7.58 -4.62
CA LEU A 131 -7.42 -7.07 -3.33
C LEU A 131 -6.40 -8.01 -2.66
N HIS A 132 -6.64 -9.32 -2.70
CA HIS A 132 -5.71 -10.33 -2.17
C HIS A 132 -4.38 -10.32 -2.91
N ARG A 133 -4.42 -10.37 -4.26
CA ARG A 133 -3.22 -10.35 -5.11
C ARG A 133 -2.35 -9.12 -4.88
N LEU A 134 -2.97 -7.98 -4.56
CA LEU A 134 -2.28 -6.72 -4.30
C LEU A 134 -1.92 -6.51 -2.82
N GLY A 135 -2.16 -7.48 -1.94
CA GLY A 135 -1.78 -7.45 -0.51
C GLY A 135 -2.70 -6.59 0.37
N TYR A 136 -3.88 -6.22 -0.10
CA TYR A 136 -4.81 -5.36 0.65
C TYR A 136 -5.60 -6.08 1.73
N LEU A 137 -5.65 -7.41 1.66
CA LEU A 137 -6.42 -8.25 2.58
C LEU A 137 -5.54 -8.98 3.62
N GLU A 138 -4.22 -8.79 3.67
CA GLU A 138 -3.28 -9.62 4.47
C GLU A 138 -3.70 -9.82 5.94
N ASP A 139 -4.39 -8.86 6.54
CA ASP A 139 -4.86 -8.90 7.92
C ASP A 139 -6.36 -9.29 8.07
N HIS A 140 -7.04 -9.66 6.98
CA HIS A 140 -8.49 -9.89 6.93
C HIS A 140 -8.82 -11.39 6.86
N SER A 141 -9.71 -11.86 7.75
CA SER A 141 -10.10 -13.28 7.86
C SER A 141 -10.70 -13.87 6.58
N ILE A 142 -11.34 -13.04 5.76
CA ILE A 142 -11.89 -13.44 4.46
C ILE A 142 -10.88 -14.09 3.51
N ILE A 143 -9.56 -13.87 3.71
CA ILE A 143 -8.53 -14.56 2.93
C ILE A 143 -8.63 -16.07 3.10
N ASP A 144 -8.88 -16.56 4.32
CA ASP A 144 -8.91 -17.99 4.61
C ASP A 144 -10.06 -18.70 3.87
N GLU A 145 -11.08 -17.94 3.47
CA GLU A 145 -12.25 -18.41 2.73
C GLU A 145 -12.07 -18.31 1.20
N LEU A 146 -11.04 -17.60 0.71
CA LEU A 146 -10.90 -17.26 -0.72
C LEU A 146 -10.26 -18.35 -1.60
N GLY A 147 -9.58 -19.34 -1.00
CA GLY A 147 -9.06 -20.54 -1.69
C GLY A 147 -7.98 -20.30 -2.75
#